data_AF-A0A832TRU3-F1
#
_entry.id   AF-A0A832TRU3-F1
#
_cell.length_a   1.000
_cell.length_b   1.000
_cell.length_c   1.000
_cell.angle_alpha   90.00
_cell.angle_beta   90.00
_cell.angle_gamma   90.00
#
_symmetry.space_group_name_H-M   'P 1'
#
loop_
_entity.id
_entity.type
_entity.pdbx_description
1 polymer ?
#
loop_
_entity_poly.entity_id
_entity_poly.type
_entity_poly.pdbx_seq_one_letter_code
_entity_poly.pdbx_strand_id
1 'polypeptide(L)'
;GEWAVTPRAGKACEVNALWYSALKTASYLGTLLGEDISLYETLAAGVASNFENAFWNPEANCLFDLIFQDEAGNQIKDPAIRPNQIFAVSLPYTMLSPEKEKAIVDRVERDLLTPFGLRTLS
;
A
#
# COMPACT_ATOMS: atom_id res chain seq x y z
N GLY A 1 -25.59 12.36 -11.86
CA GLY A 1 -25.07 12.26 -10.48
C GLY A 1 -24.04 11.16 -10.38
N GLU A 2 -23.07 11.10 -11.29
CA GLU A 2 -22.05 10.06 -11.33
C GLU A 2 -20.67 10.69 -11.56
N TRP A 3 -20.31 11.66 -10.71
CA TRP A 3 -18.96 12.21 -10.72
C TRP A 3 -18.20 11.60 -9.55
N ALA A 4 -17.52 10.47 -9.78
CA ALA A 4 -16.50 10.00 -8.87
C ALA A 4 -15.33 10.99 -8.96
N VAL A 5 -15.13 11.81 -7.93
CA VAL A 5 -14.14 12.91 -7.91
C VAL A 5 -12.70 12.43 -8.10
N THR A 6 -12.44 11.12 -7.98
CA THR A 6 -11.29 10.43 -8.58
C THR A 6 -11.66 8.96 -8.87
N PRO A 7 -11.82 8.53 -10.12
CA PRO A 7 -12.03 7.11 -10.42
C PRO A 7 -10.74 6.34 -10.08
N ARG A 8 -10.70 5.69 -8.91
CA ARG A 8 -9.60 4.78 -8.53
C ARG A 8 -9.88 3.37 -9.04
N ALA A 9 -10.15 3.25 -10.35
CA ALA A 9 -10.21 1.96 -11.01
C ALA A 9 -8.77 1.45 -11.19
N GLY A 10 -8.27 0.68 -10.22
CA GLY A 10 -6.90 0.19 -10.19
C GLY A 10 -6.53 -0.44 -8.85
N LYS A 11 -5.25 -0.78 -8.69
CA LYS A 11 -4.66 -1.30 -7.45
C LYS A 11 -4.10 -0.13 -6.65
N ALA A 12 -4.76 0.24 -5.57
CA ALA A 12 -4.29 1.30 -4.67
C ALA A 12 -3.29 0.74 -3.64
N CYS A 13 -2.25 1.52 -3.30
CA CYS A 13 -1.18 1.06 -2.42
C CYS A 13 -1.70 0.71 -1.00
N GLU A 14 -2.57 1.54 -0.43
CA GLU A 14 -3.11 1.35 0.91
C GLU A 14 -4.05 0.15 1.01
N VAL A 15 -4.83 -0.12 -0.05
CA VAL A 15 -5.74 -1.27 -0.08
C VAL A 15 -4.95 -2.57 -0.09
N ASN A 16 -3.85 -2.63 -0.84
CA ASN A 16 -2.97 -3.79 -0.87
C ASN A 16 -2.22 -3.96 0.46
N ALA A 17 -1.81 -2.86 1.11
CA ALA A 17 -1.21 -2.89 2.44
C ALA A 17 -2.17 -3.43 3.52
N LEU A 18 -3.40 -2.88 3.56
CA LEU A 18 -4.46 -3.33 4.46
C LEU A 18 -4.81 -4.80 4.23
N TRP A 19 -4.87 -5.22 2.97
CA TRP A 19 -5.15 -6.62 2.62
C TRP A 19 -4.08 -7.57 3.14
N TYR A 20 -2.80 -7.25 2.94
CA TYR A 20 -1.70 -8.03 3.52
C TYR A 20 -1.80 -8.13 5.04
N SER A 21 -2.00 -6.99 5.72
CA SER A 21 -2.11 -6.99 7.19
C SER A 21 -3.33 -7.78 7.66
N ALA A 22 -4.44 -7.74 6.93
CA ALA A 22 -5.64 -8.52 7.24
C ALA A 22 -5.40 -10.03 7.08
N LEU A 23 -4.72 -10.46 6.02
CA LEU A 23 -4.34 -11.86 5.82
C LEU A 23 -3.42 -12.38 6.94
N LYS A 24 -2.41 -11.59 7.32
CA LYS A 24 -1.51 -11.95 8.43
C LYS A 24 -2.24 -12.00 9.77
N THR A 25 -3.20 -11.09 9.99
CA THR A 25 -4.06 -11.10 11.18
C THR A 25 -4.96 -12.33 11.21
N ALA A 26 -5.58 -12.68 10.09
CA ALA A 26 -6.42 -13.87 9.96
C ALA A 26 -5.62 -15.16 10.21
N SER A 27 -4.40 -15.24 9.66
CA SER A 27 -3.48 -16.35 9.93
C SER A 27 -3.09 -16.44 11.41
N TYR A 28 -2.77 -15.31 12.05
CA TYR A 28 -2.49 -15.27 13.48
C TYR A 28 -3.67 -15.78 14.32
N LEU A 29 -4.89 -15.32 14.03
CA LEU A 29 -6.09 -15.78 14.72
C LEU A 29 -6.38 -17.27 14.46
N GLY A 30 -6.22 -17.74 13.21
CA GLY A 30 -6.38 -19.15 12.88
C GLY A 30 -5.40 -20.04 13.64
N THR A 31 -4.16 -19.58 13.83
CA THR A 31 -3.16 -20.28 14.65
C THR A 31 -3.62 -20.41 16.10
N LEU A 32 -4.18 -19.34 16.68
CA LEU A 32 -4.71 -19.38 18.05
C LEU A 32 -5.92 -20.29 18.21
N LEU A 33 -6.73 -20.41 17.17
CA LEU A 33 -7.95 -21.22 17.16
C LEU A 33 -7.71 -22.68 16.74
N GLY A 34 -6.52 -23.01 16.23
CA GLY A 34 -6.21 -24.34 15.69
C GLY A 34 -6.84 -24.62 14.32
N GLU A 35 -7.14 -23.57 13.55
CA GLU A 35 -7.73 -23.64 12.21
C GLU A 35 -6.65 -23.71 11.13
N ASP A 36 -7.01 -24.16 9.91
CA ASP A 36 -6.08 -24.14 8.78
C ASP A 36 -5.81 -22.70 8.30
N ILE A 37 -4.52 -22.33 8.28
CA ILE A 37 -4.03 -21.00 7.90
C ILE A 37 -3.36 -20.96 6.52
N SER A 38 -3.23 -22.12 5.86
CA SER A 38 -2.41 -22.29 4.65
C SER A 38 -2.82 -21.33 3.53
N LEU A 39 -4.12 -21.12 3.35
CA LEU A 39 -4.66 -20.18 2.36
C LEU A 39 -4.22 -18.73 2.64
N TYR A 40 -4.33 -18.28 3.88
CA TYR A 40 -3.98 -16.90 4.26
C TYR A 40 -2.49 -16.63 4.11
N GLU A 41 -1.64 -17.56 4.55
CA GLU A 41 -0.19 -17.44 4.38
C GLU A 41 0.23 -17.45 2.90
N THR A 42 -0.39 -18.31 2.08
CA THR A 42 -0.12 -18.35 0.63
C THR A 42 -0.48 -17.03 -0.05
N LEU A 43 -1.66 -16.49 0.25
CA LEU A 43 -2.09 -15.20 -0.28
C LEU A 43 -1.19 -14.06 0.23
N ALA A 44 -0.84 -14.06 1.52
CA ALA A 44 0.00 -13.03 2.11
C ALA A 44 1.41 -13.02 1.49
N ALA A 45 2.00 -14.19 1.26
CA ALA A 45 3.29 -14.33 0.57
C ALA A 45 3.21 -13.83 -0.88
N GLY A 46 2.10 -14.10 -1.57
CA GLY A 46 1.81 -13.56 -2.90
C GLY A 46 1.75 -12.03 -2.92
N VAL A 47 1.09 -11.41 -1.93
CA VAL A 47 1.04 -9.95 -1.83
C VAL A 47 2.43 -9.39 -1.50
N ALA A 48 3.12 -9.93 -0.50
CA ALA A 48 4.44 -9.44 -0.10
C ALA A 48 5.47 -9.48 -1.23
N SER A 49 5.55 -10.59 -1.97
CA SER A 49 6.50 -10.74 -3.08
C SER A 49 6.25 -9.78 -4.25
N ASN A 50 5.01 -9.32 -4.44
CA ASN A 50 4.65 -8.43 -5.55
C ASN A 50 4.55 -6.96 -5.15
N PHE A 51 4.22 -6.65 -3.89
CA PHE A 51 3.90 -5.30 -3.46
C PHE A 51 5.04 -4.33 -3.71
N GLU A 52 6.25 -4.67 -3.27
CA GLU A 52 7.42 -3.84 -3.46
C GLU A 52 7.72 -3.60 -4.95
N ASN A 53 7.75 -4.67 -5.75
CA ASN A 53 8.00 -4.59 -7.20
C ASN A 53 6.95 -3.77 -7.94
N ALA A 54 5.70 -3.84 -7.49
CA ALA A 54 4.59 -3.13 -8.08
C ALA A 54 4.60 -1.64 -7.69
N PHE A 55 4.70 -1.34 -6.40
CA PHE A 55 4.43 0.00 -5.86
C PHE A 55 5.66 0.82 -5.51
N TRP A 56 6.86 0.24 -5.36
CA TRP A 56 8.03 1.03 -5.02
C TRP A 56 8.42 1.97 -6.18
N ASN A 57 8.54 3.26 -5.88
CA ASN A 57 9.06 4.28 -6.76
C ASN A 57 10.50 4.66 -6.33
N PRO A 58 11.53 4.15 -7.01
CA PRO A 58 12.92 4.41 -6.63
C PRO A 58 13.35 5.86 -6.86
N GLU A 59 12.72 6.58 -7.79
CA GLU A 59 13.05 7.99 -8.09
C GLU A 59 12.57 8.92 -6.97
N ALA A 60 11.35 8.67 -6.46
CA ALA A 60 10.78 9.45 -5.37
C ALA A 60 11.16 8.93 -3.97
N ASN A 61 11.75 7.73 -3.90
CA ASN A 61 12.07 7.00 -2.67
C ASN A 61 10.83 6.76 -1.78
N CYS A 62 9.71 6.41 -2.41
CA CYS A 62 8.40 6.23 -1.76
C CYS A 62 7.49 5.30 -2.59
N LEU A 63 6.19 5.18 -2.27
CA LEU A 63 5.25 4.37 -3.06
C LEU A 63 4.57 5.18 -4.18
N PHE A 64 4.30 4.53 -5.32
CA PHE A 64 3.25 4.92 -6.25
C PHE A 64 1.88 4.79 -5.57
N ASP A 65 0.97 5.73 -5.79
CA ASP A 65 -0.34 5.74 -5.11
C ASP A 65 -1.30 4.69 -5.70
N LEU A 66 -1.30 4.56 -7.04
CA LEU A 66 -2.24 3.73 -7.78
C LEU A 66 -1.55 3.07 -8.99
N ILE A 67 -1.89 1.81 -9.27
CA ILE A 67 -1.52 1.13 -10.51
C ILE A 67 -2.80 0.81 -11.28
N PHE A 68 -2.94 1.28 -12.51
CA PHE A 68 -4.14 1.10 -13.33
C PHE A 68 -3.78 0.78 -14.78
N GLN A 69 -4.79 0.49 -15.60
CA GLN A 69 -4.62 0.31 -17.05
C GLN A 69 -5.23 1.50 -17.78
N ASP A 70 -4.52 2.03 -18.77
CA ASP A 70 -5.06 3.04 -19.68
C ASP A 70 -6.04 2.42 -20.69
N GLU A 71 -6.67 3.26 -21.51
CA GLU A 71 -7.62 2.81 -22.55
C GLU A 71 -6.99 1.87 -23.60
N ALA A 72 -5.66 1.91 -23.75
CA ALA A 72 -4.90 1.04 -24.65
C ALA A 72 -4.43 -0.25 -23.95
N GLY A 73 -4.77 -0.46 -22.67
CA GLY A 73 -4.40 -1.64 -21.88
C GLY A 73 -2.98 -1.60 -21.30
N ASN A 74 -2.27 -0.49 -21.41
CA ASN A 74 -0.94 -0.34 -20.82
C ASN A 74 -1.05 -0.09 -19.32
N GLN A 75 -0.15 -0.70 -18.55
CA GLN A 75 -0.09 -0.46 -17.11
C GLN A 75 0.56 0.88 -16.80
N ILE A 76 -0.16 1.74 -16.09
CA ILE A 76 0.29 3.04 -15.61
C ILE A 76 0.44 3.00 -14.10
N LYS A 77 1.48 3.65 -13.57
CA LYS A 77 1.69 3.85 -12.13
C LYS A 77 1.59 5.35 -11.83
N ASP A 78 0.74 5.73 -10.89
CA ASP A 78 0.56 7.12 -10.46
C ASP A 78 1.68 7.54 -9.50
N PRO A 79 2.60 8.44 -9.90
CA PRO A 79 3.71 8.89 -9.07
C PRO A 79 3.31 9.97 -8.05
N ALA A 80 2.03 10.37 -7.99
CA ALA A 80 1.58 11.39 -7.05
C ALA A 80 1.86 10.99 -5.61
N ILE A 81 2.53 11.87 -4.87
CA ILE A 81 2.84 11.66 -3.46
C ILE A 81 1.59 11.99 -2.65
N ARG A 82 0.99 10.95 -2.08
CA ARG A 82 -0.24 11.03 -1.28
C ARG A 82 -0.02 10.44 0.12
N PRO A 83 -0.86 10.80 1.11
CA PRO A 83 -0.69 10.32 2.47
C PRO A 83 -1.02 8.82 2.64
N ASN A 84 -1.69 8.21 1.65
CA ASN A 84 -2.16 6.82 1.73
C ASN A 84 -1.03 5.81 1.96
N GLN A 85 0.19 6.10 1.49
CA GLN A 85 1.36 5.26 1.72
C GLN A 85 1.69 5.06 3.21
N ILE A 86 1.22 5.94 4.11
CA ILE A 86 1.40 5.75 5.56
C ILE A 86 0.74 4.45 6.05
N PHE A 87 -0.35 4.01 5.42
CA PHE A 87 -0.95 2.72 5.76
C PHE A 87 -0.03 1.54 5.47
N ALA A 88 0.93 1.66 4.54
CA ALA A 88 1.89 0.59 4.29
C ALA A 88 2.91 0.39 5.42
N VAL A 89 3.04 1.37 6.33
CA VAL A 89 4.05 1.39 7.40
C VAL A 89 3.45 1.51 8.80
N SER A 90 2.14 1.77 8.94
CA SER A 90 1.47 1.97 10.23
C SER A 90 0.75 0.72 10.76
N LEU A 91 0.77 -0.38 10.02
CA LEU A 91 0.00 -1.59 10.33
C LEU A 91 0.84 -2.59 11.15
N PRO A 92 0.21 -3.49 11.94
CA PRO A 92 0.93 -4.49 12.73
C PRO A 92 1.77 -5.47 11.90
N TYR A 93 1.38 -5.68 10.64
CA TYR A 93 2.12 -6.50 9.68
C TYR A 93 2.34 -5.70 8.41
N THR A 94 3.61 -5.53 8.06
CA THR A 94 4.07 -4.82 6.86
C THR A 94 4.93 -5.76 6.01
N MET A 95 5.10 -5.40 4.73
CA MET A 95 5.81 -6.24 3.75
C MET A 95 7.10 -5.61 3.22
N LEU A 96 7.45 -4.41 3.67
CA LEU A 96 8.61 -3.66 3.21
C LEU A 96 9.78 -3.81 4.19
N SER A 97 11.00 -3.56 3.72
CA SER A 97 12.15 -3.51 4.61
C SER A 97 12.10 -2.26 5.51
N PRO A 98 12.68 -2.29 6.72
CA PRO A 98 12.69 -1.15 7.63
C PRO A 98 13.25 0.14 7.00
N GLU A 99 14.21 0.02 6.09
CA GLU A 99 14.79 1.16 5.37
C GLU A 99 13.77 1.82 4.44
N LYS A 100 12.92 1.03 3.77
CA LYS A 100 11.85 1.53 2.90
C LYS A 100 10.69 2.09 3.68
N GLU A 101 10.35 1.48 4.81
CA GLU A 101 9.35 2.03 5.73
C GLU A 101 9.77 3.41 6.22
N LYS A 102 11.03 3.54 6.66
CA LYS A 102 11.60 4.82 7.06
C LYS A 102 11.54 5.85 5.91
N ALA A 103 11.93 5.44 4.70
CA ALA A 103 11.89 6.33 3.53
C ALA A 103 10.49 6.86 3.24
N ILE A 104 9.45 6.03 3.39
CA ILE A 104 8.05 6.44 3.24
C ILE A 104 7.67 7.48 4.29
N VAL A 105 8.00 7.24 5.57
CA VAL A 105 7.71 8.20 6.66
C VAL A 105 8.43 9.53 6.41
N ASP A 106 9.72 9.48 6.10
CA ASP A 106 10.54 10.67 5.82
C ASP A 106 9.97 11.47 4.63
N ARG A 107 9.43 10.78 3.60
CA ARG A 107 8.78 11.42 2.44
C ARG A 107 7.49 12.13 2.85
N VAL A 108 6.61 11.45 3.58
CA VAL A 108 5.32 12.00 4.00
C VAL A 108 5.52 13.17 4.95
N GLU A 109 6.44 13.06 5.89
CA GLU A 109 6.79 14.14 6.80
C GLU A 109 7.24 15.38 6.03
N ARG A 110 8.17 15.22 5.09
CA ARG A 110 8.74 16.35 4.36
C ARG A 110 7.74 17.05 3.43
N ASP A 111 6.91 16.28 2.72
CA ASP A 111 6.12 16.81 1.61
C ASP A 111 4.65 17.07 1.99
N LEU A 112 4.11 16.32 2.95
CA LEU A 112 2.67 16.33 3.25
C LEU A 112 2.35 16.88 4.65
N LEU A 113 3.29 16.81 5.60
CA LEU A 113 3.02 17.25 6.97
C LEU A 113 2.88 18.77 7.06
N THR A 114 1.79 19.18 7.69
CA THR A 114 1.53 20.58 8.07
C THR A 114 1.17 20.64 9.55
N PRO A 115 1.16 21.84 10.17
CA PRO A 115 0.70 22.00 11.54
C PRO A 115 -0.72 21.48 11.82
N PHE A 116 -1.55 21.31 10.78
CA PHE A 116 -2.95 20.86 10.90
C PHE A 116 -3.18 19.42 10.43
N GLY A 117 -2.13 18.68 10.04
CA GLY A 117 -2.23 17.31 9.53
C GLY A 117 -1.57 17.10 8.17
N LEU A 118 -1.83 15.95 7.56
CA LEU A 118 -1.27 15.59 6.25
C LEU A 118 -2.12 16.15 5.11
N ARG A 119 -1.47 16.80 4.13
CA ARG A 119 -2.10 17.18 2.86
C ARG A 119 -2.45 15.94 2.05
N THR A 120 -3.57 15.99 1.32
CA THR A 120 -4.05 14.88 0.48
C THR A 120 -3.35 14.80 -0.88
N LEU A 121 -2.61 15.84 -1.26
CA LEU A 121 -1.76 15.91 -2.44
C LEU A 121 -0.59 16.88 -2.16
N SER A 122 0.62 16.51 -2.56
CA SER A 122 1.80 17.41 -2.57
C SER A 122 1.91 18.18 -3.88
#